data_AF-A0A2N2D0J4-F1
#
_entry.id   AF-A0A2N2D0J4-F1
#
_cell.length_a   1.000
_cell.length_b   1.000
_cell.length_c   1.000
_cell.angle_alpha   90.00
_cell.angle_beta   90.00
_cell.angle_gamma   90.00
#
_symmetry.space_group_name_H-M   'P 1'
#
loop_
_entity.id
_entity.type
_entity.pdbx_description
1 polymer ?
#
loop_
_entity_poly.entity_id
_entity_poly.type
_entity_poly.pdbx_seq_one_letter_code
_entity_poly.pdbx_strand_id
1 'polypeptide(L)'
;MSIRTKIRNSIKQNPSQWMLTGGLTLFISFIIISLSWGFSFFYLFVFIILGTIGAAIVKPKYVNTQSQQKIKDAIDDDVLQMMNAIKLSCDEMLVSEIGRITQPVISGIREDFAKSLNWLWEDGDNYLAQVEVGMNETRSVIQMVNTLSDDSMKIEQKLQTELDTLINAVNFINSGKEKDNEYLEECLRDKAENLVQGIEGEIELFYDYVQKLLIQQLKNNQEELIMDDYFKNSQLGEQFSLVVEKAVQGKLAYYEDSIIKELEEMSADIVGRMQSGALRVMNIFKNIENLIDKMVDEYRGDNTVALRRLSDSRHRISQLKEQANDIMVTLAWQDILVERRWEDTQEKLFVIKDKVMKNVSEDVIEYLQNSLDDEISGYRVMADNPANALIYKAVLDAEVIYQVFVGENLLDVIGDGVNALLQFLRPVELMVSREVRLSDSLIKQRRYIKDQIRQAEYQGTWDKVIGKLESNNEDLPAYLEDIYPLGFASFCNSPYIHQKPENLNQAGWMIFMVLLNNQSAEDEVYILAALLLIMHRLRNKYIHPLKSIPLPLQEFDEIRHIRYCAWQSMEILQNLDMKTLLRTKRKLA
;
A
#
# COMPACT_ATOMS: atom_id res chain seq x y z
N MET A 1 2.89 -1.69 -71.99
CA MET A 1 2.39 -0.30 -71.87
C MET A 1 3.01 0.51 -73.01
N SER A 2 2.23 1.07 -73.94
CA SER A 2 2.78 1.71 -75.15
C SER A 2 3.51 3.02 -74.82
N ILE A 3 4.52 3.39 -75.61
CA ILE A 3 5.29 4.64 -75.43
C ILE A 3 4.34 5.86 -75.36
N ARG A 4 3.27 5.84 -76.15
CA ARG A 4 2.20 6.86 -76.14
C ARG A 4 1.47 6.97 -74.80
N THR A 5 1.27 5.86 -74.08
CA THR A 5 0.66 5.87 -72.74
C THR A 5 1.64 6.36 -71.67
N LYS A 6 2.93 6.01 -71.76
CA LYS A 6 3.98 6.54 -70.88
C LYS A 6 4.17 8.05 -71.03
N ILE A 7 4.25 8.56 -72.26
CA ILE A 7 4.35 10.01 -72.53
C ILE A 7 3.10 10.74 -72.04
N ARG A 8 1.90 10.19 -72.28
CA ARG A 8 0.64 10.78 -71.81
C ARG A 8 0.57 10.86 -70.28
N ASN A 9 1.09 9.86 -69.57
CA ASN A 9 1.13 9.86 -68.11
C ASN A 9 2.22 10.79 -67.55
N SER A 10 3.38 10.86 -68.20
CA SER A 10 4.46 11.79 -67.83
C SER A 10 4.04 13.26 -68.02
N ILE A 11 3.34 13.58 -69.13
CA ILE A 11 2.77 14.92 -69.38
C ILE A 11 1.70 15.28 -68.33
N LYS A 12 0.97 14.29 -67.79
CA LYS A 12 0.01 14.52 -66.71
C LYS A 12 0.67 14.81 -65.36
N GLN A 13 1.79 14.16 -65.05
CA GLN A 13 2.45 14.31 -63.75
C GLN A 13 3.32 15.57 -63.67
N ASN A 14 4.03 15.95 -64.74
CA ASN A 14 4.97 17.08 -64.73
C ASN A 14 4.77 18.08 -65.89
N PRO A 15 3.60 18.74 -65.99
CA PRO A 15 3.26 19.57 -67.15
C PRO A 15 4.15 20.81 -67.35
N SER A 16 4.76 21.39 -66.30
CA SER A 16 5.73 22.51 -66.42
C SER A 16 6.99 22.10 -67.17
N GLN A 17 7.57 20.96 -66.81
CA GLN A 17 8.80 20.46 -67.44
C GLN A 17 8.58 20.14 -68.92
N TRP A 18 7.39 19.64 -69.28
CA TRP A 18 7.00 19.39 -70.68
C TRP A 18 6.74 20.67 -71.49
N MET A 19 6.19 21.73 -70.88
CA MET A 19 6.12 23.05 -71.54
C MET A 19 7.51 23.62 -71.79
N LEU A 20 8.40 23.53 -70.80
CA LEU A 20 9.75 24.08 -70.87
C LEU A 20 10.62 23.33 -71.89
N THR A 21 10.63 21.99 -71.85
CA THR A 21 11.34 21.17 -72.84
C THR A 21 10.74 21.26 -74.24
N GLY A 22 9.41 21.30 -74.37
CA GLY A 22 8.72 21.48 -75.65
C GLY A 22 8.98 22.84 -76.29
N GLY A 23 8.98 23.91 -75.49
CA GLY A 23 9.35 25.26 -75.94
C GLY A 23 10.82 25.33 -76.37
N LEU A 24 11.73 24.73 -75.60
CA LEU A 24 13.15 24.66 -75.93
C LEU A 24 13.42 23.86 -77.21
N THR A 25 12.75 22.72 -77.41
CA THR A 25 12.90 21.94 -78.65
C THR A 25 12.35 22.68 -79.86
N LEU A 26 11.20 23.35 -79.75
CA LEU A 26 10.68 24.20 -80.82
C LEU A 26 11.63 25.36 -81.15
N PHE A 27 12.20 26.00 -80.13
CA PHE A 27 13.14 27.10 -80.30
C PHE A 27 14.46 26.65 -80.95
N ILE A 28 15.04 25.54 -80.49
CA ILE A 28 16.24 24.95 -81.09
C ILE A 28 15.97 24.53 -82.54
N SER A 29 14.84 23.90 -82.81
CA SER A 29 14.46 23.49 -84.17
C SER A 29 14.30 24.70 -85.09
N PHE A 30 13.70 25.79 -84.60
CA PHE A 30 13.59 27.05 -85.33
C PHE A 30 14.97 27.64 -85.65
N ILE A 31 15.90 27.67 -84.69
CA ILE A 31 17.26 28.17 -84.88
C ILE A 31 18.00 27.34 -85.95
N ILE A 32 17.92 26.02 -85.89
CA ILE A 32 18.57 25.11 -86.85
C ILE A 32 18.03 25.35 -88.27
N ILE A 33 16.71 25.47 -88.43
CA ILE A 33 16.07 25.71 -89.74
C ILE A 33 16.42 27.09 -90.28
N SER A 34 16.39 28.12 -89.42
CA SER A 34 16.71 29.51 -89.79
C SER A 34 18.17 29.68 -90.20
N LEU A 35 19.11 28.98 -89.53
CA LEU A 35 20.53 28.96 -89.90
C LEU A 35 20.80 28.16 -91.18
N SER A 36 20.09 27.05 -91.39
CA SER A 36 20.35 26.16 -92.53
C SER A 36 19.80 26.72 -93.84
N TRP A 37 18.60 27.31 -93.84
CA TRP A 37 17.86 27.69 -95.05
C TRP A 37 17.60 29.20 -95.18
N GLY A 38 18.11 30.02 -94.25
CA GLY A 38 17.95 31.46 -94.21
C GLY A 38 16.70 31.91 -93.44
N PHE A 39 16.79 33.07 -92.78
CA PHE A 39 15.71 33.61 -91.96
C PHE A 39 14.52 34.04 -92.84
N SER A 40 13.33 33.50 -92.54
CA SER A 40 12.08 33.89 -93.17
C SER A 40 11.00 34.15 -92.10
N PHE A 41 10.27 35.25 -92.25
CA PHE A 41 9.13 35.58 -91.40
C PHE A 41 8.05 34.49 -91.43
N PHE A 42 7.96 33.72 -92.51
CA PHE A 42 7.03 32.60 -92.60
C PHE A 42 7.34 31.48 -91.60
N TYR A 43 8.62 31.13 -91.42
CA TYR A 43 9.02 30.10 -90.45
C TYR A 43 8.75 30.55 -89.02
N LEU A 44 9.02 31.81 -88.71
CA LEU A 44 8.70 32.40 -87.41
C LEU A 44 7.19 32.29 -87.13
N PHE A 45 6.36 32.60 -88.11
CA PHE A 45 4.90 32.49 -87.98
C PHE A 45 4.42 31.05 -87.74
N VAL A 46 4.96 30.07 -88.47
CA VAL A 46 4.62 28.64 -88.30
C VAL A 46 5.02 28.13 -86.93
N PHE A 47 6.23 28.46 -86.45
CA PHE A 47 6.70 28.03 -85.12
C PHE A 47 5.93 28.71 -83.98
N ILE A 48 5.48 29.96 -84.17
CA ILE A 48 4.58 30.62 -83.21
C ILE A 48 3.24 29.89 -83.15
N ILE A 49 2.65 29.51 -84.29
CA ILE A 49 1.40 28.72 -84.31
C ILE A 49 1.58 27.35 -83.65
N LEU A 50 2.68 26.65 -83.93
CA LEU A 50 2.96 25.37 -83.28
C LEU A 50 3.15 25.52 -81.76
N GLY A 51 3.82 26.59 -81.33
CA GLY A 51 3.97 26.92 -79.91
C GLY A 51 2.64 27.22 -79.23
N THR A 52 1.75 27.99 -79.87
CA THR A 52 0.43 28.32 -79.30
C THR A 52 -0.49 27.10 -79.23
N ILE A 53 -0.48 26.23 -80.25
CA ILE A 53 -1.23 24.96 -80.23
C ILE A 53 -0.68 24.01 -79.15
N GLY A 54 0.65 23.89 -79.05
CA GLY A 54 1.29 23.08 -78.02
C GLY A 54 0.95 23.56 -76.61
N ALA A 55 1.00 24.88 -76.39
CA ALA A 55 0.60 25.49 -75.13
C ALA A 55 -0.90 25.28 -74.84
N ALA A 56 -1.78 25.41 -75.83
CA ALA A 56 -3.22 25.20 -75.67
C ALA A 56 -3.59 23.77 -75.25
N ILE A 57 -2.82 22.76 -75.67
CA ILE A 57 -3.05 21.35 -75.29
C ILE A 57 -2.59 21.04 -73.86
N VAL A 58 -1.53 21.70 -73.37
CA VAL A 58 -0.93 21.43 -72.05
C VAL A 58 -1.48 22.36 -70.96
N LYS A 59 -1.83 23.62 -71.29
CA LYS A 59 -2.36 24.64 -70.37
C LYS A 59 -3.54 24.15 -69.51
N PRO A 60 -4.60 23.51 -70.04
CA PRO A 60 -5.69 23.02 -69.19
C PRO A 60 -5.26 21.92 -68.22
N LYS A 61 -4.19 21.16 -68.50
CA LYS A 61 -3.68 20.11 -67.59
C LYS A 61 -2.70 20.66 -66.56
N TYR A 62 -1.91 21.67 -66.92
CA TYR A 62 -1.04 22.39 -65.99
C TYR A 62 -1.84 23.11 -64.91
N VAL A 63 -2.89 23.85 -65.32
CA VAL A 63 -3.80 24.54 -64.41
C VAL A 63 -4.49 23.55 -63.47
N ASN A 64 -4.91 22.38 -63.98
CA ASN A 64 -5.56 21.35 -63.18
C ASN A 64 -4.61 20.63 -62.19
N THR A 65 -3.32 20.53 -62.51
CA THR A 65 -2.33 19.91 -61.61
C THR A 65 -1.86 20.89 -60.53
N GLN A 66 -1.66 22.17 -60.88
CA GLN A 66 -1.40 23.22 -59.88
C GLN A 66 -2.60 23.47 -58.97
N SER A 67 -3.83 23.41 -59.47
CA SER A 67 -5.02 23.51 -58.63
C SER A 67 -5.12 22.30 -57.69
N GLN A 68 -4.89 21.08 -58.18
CA GLN A 68 -4.88 19.87 -57.34
C GLN A 68 -3.77 19.88 -56.27
N GLN A 69 -2.57 20.37 -56.59
CA GLN A 69 -1.48 20.50 -55.62
C GLN A 69 -1.81 21.55 -54.55
N LYS A 70 -2.31 22.73 -54.96
CA LYS A 70 -2.75 23.77 -54.02
C LYS A 70 -3.92 23.33 -53.13
N ILE A 71 -4.86 22.55 -53.68
CA ILE A 71 -5.96 21.97 -52.91
C ILE A 71 -5.42 20.96 -51.89
N LYS A 72 -4.44 20.14 -52.27
CA LYS A 72 -3.81 19.18 -51.35
C LYS A 72 -3.05 19.90 -50.22
N ASP A 73 -2.23 20.89 -50.56
CA ASP A 73 -1.46 21.66 -49.59
C ASP A 73 -2.38 22.48 -48.66
N ALA A 74 -3.52 22.97 -49.15
CA ALA A 74 -4.54 23.65 -48.32
C ALA A 74 -5.30 22.67 -47.41
N ILE A 75 -5.67 21.49 -47.91
CA ILE A 75 -6.28 20.43 -47.08
C ILE A 75 -5.34 20.01 -45.96
N ASP A 76 -4.03 19.88 -46.23
CA ASP A 76 -3.06 19.48 -45.22
C ASP A 76 -2.87 20.58 -44.14
N ASP A 77 -2.95 21.87 -44.49
CA ASP A 77 -2.90 23.00 -43.54
C ASP A 77 -4.20 23.12 -42.70
N ASP A 78 -5.36 22.96 -43.32
CA ASP A 78 -6.66 22.98 -42.64
C ASP A 78 -6.80 21.80 -41.65
N VAL A 79 -6.36 20.59 -42.04
CA VAL A 79 -6.31 19.43 -41.15
C VAL A 79 -5.38 19.70 -39.97
N LEU A 80 -4.22 20.33 -40.20
CA LEU A 80 -3.26 20.61 -39.15
C LEU A 80 -3.81 21.61 -38.12
N GLN A 81 -4.49 22.67 -38.58
CA GLN A 81 -5.16 23.62 -37.69
C GLN A 81 -6.28 22.97 -36.87
N MET A 82 -7.13 22.16 -37.51
CA MET A 82 -8.21 21.46 -36.83
C MET A 82 -7.69 20.42 -35.84
N MET A 83 -6.64 19.68 -36.19
CA MET A 83 -5.99 18.74 -35.27
C MET A 83 -5.39 19.45 -34.05
N ASN A 84 -4.81 20.64 -34.21
CA ASN A 84 -4.29 21.40 -33.07
C ASN A 84 -5.40 21.88 -32.14
N ALA A 85 -6.53 22.34 -32.68
CA ALA A 85 -7.70 22.72 -31.89
C ALA A 85 -8.32 21.52 -31.16
N ILE A 86 -8.42 20.37 -31.82
CA ILE A 86 -8.90 19.11 -31.26
C ILE A 86 -7.98 18.64 -30.12
N LYS A 87 -6.66 18.63 -30.35
CA LYS A 87 -5.67 18.24 -29.34
C LYS A 87 -5.78 19.11 -28.09
N LEU A 88 -5.85 20.43 -28.25
CA LEU A 88 -6.00 21.35 -27.12
C LEU A 88 -7.26 21.03 -26.29
N SER A 89 -8.40 20.79 -26.95
CA SER A 89 -9.65 20.42 -26.26
C SER A 89 -9.58 19.04 -25.62
N CYS A 90 -8.87 18.09 -26.23
CA CYS A 90 -8.71 16.74 -25.69
C CYS A 90 -7.74 16.72 -24.51
N ASP A 91 -6.68 17.52 -24.52
CA ASP A 91 -5.71 17.61 -23.43
C ASP A 91 -6.36 18.15 -22.14
N GLU A 92 -7.27 19.12 -22.23
CA GLU A 92 -8.08 19.58 -21.09
C GLU A 92 -9.01 18.46 -20.57
N MET A 93 -9.65 17.71 -21.47
CA MET A 93 -10.47 16.54 -21.11
C MET A 93 -9.66 15.41 -20.51
N LEU A 94 -8.42 15.19 -20.97
CA LEU A 94 -7.51 14.18 -20.47
C LEU A 94 -7.22 14.41 -18.99
N VAL A 95 -6.83 15.64 -18.63
CA VAL A 95 -6.54 16.01 -17.24
C VAL A 95 -7.78 15.83 -16.36
N SER A 96 -8.95 16.27 -16.82
CA SER A 96 -10.21 16.10 -16.10
C SER A 96 -10.58 14.63 -15.88
N GLU A 97 -10.46 13.80 -16.91
CA GLU A 97 -10.90 12.41 -16.89
C GLU A 97 -9.94 11.52 -16.10
N ILE A 98 -8.64 11.72 -16.27
CA ILE A 98 -7.63 11.10 -15.41
C ILE A 98 -7.87 11.52 -13.97
N GLY A 99 -8.02 12.82 -13.69
CA GLY A 99 -8.31 13.32 -12.35
C GLY A 99 -9.57 12.68 -11.74
N ARG A 100 -10.65 12.54 -12.52
CA ARG A 100 -11.89 11.90 -12.08
C ARG A 100 -11.68 10.46 -11.61
N ILE A 101 -10.81 9.71 -12.31
CA ILE A 101 -10.56 8.29 -12.01
C ILE A 101 -9.49 8.11 -10.92
N THR A 102 -8.41 8.89 -10.97
CA THR A 102 -7.24 8.71 -10.10
C THR A 102 -7.38 9.44 -8.77
N GLN A 103 -8.04 10.59 -8.71
CA GLN A 103 -8.14 11.36 -7.46
C GLN A 103 -8.81 10.57 -6.33
N PRO A 104 -9.91 9.82 -6.52
CA PRO A 104 -10.47 8.98 -5.47
C PRO A 104 -9.48 7.94 -4.94
N VAL A 105 -8.68 7.34 -5.83
CA VAL A 105 -7.65 6.34 -5.47
C VAL A 105 -6.51 7.00 -4.70
N ILE A 106 -5.96 8.11 -5.22
CA ILE A 106 -4.88 8.89 -4.58
C ILE A 106 -5.31 9.38 -3.20
N SER A 107 -6.50 9.98 -3.11
CA SER A 107 -7.00 10.53 -1.84
C SER A 107 -7.28 9.43 -0.82
N GLY A 108 -7.84 8.29 -1.24
CA GLY A 108 -8.02 7.13 -0.37
C GLY A 108 -6.70 6.55 0.13
N ILE A 109 -5.73 6.35 -0.77
CA ILE A 109 -4.39 5.85 -0.40
C ILE A 109 -3.68 6.84 0.53
N ARG A 110 -3.75 8.14 0.23
CA ARG A 110 -3.14 9.18 1.05
C ARG A 110 -3.72 9.17 2.46
N GLU A 111 -5.05 9.14 2.58
CA GLU A 111 -5.73 9.12 3.87
C GLU A 111 -5.35 7.87 4.67
N ASP A 112 -5.37 6.70 4.02
CA ASP A 112 -5.00 5.42 4.64
C ASP A 112 -3.53 5.39 5.10
N PHE A 113 -2.61 5.88 4.25
CA PHE A 113 -1.20 5.89 4.58
C PHE A 113 -0.87 6.94 5.66
N ALA A 114 -1.47 8.12 5.61
CA ALA A 114 -1.32 9.13 6.65
C ALA A 114 -1.88 8.64 8.00
N LYS A 115 -3.01 7.94 8.00
CA LYS A 115 -3.56 7.27 9.19
C LYS A 115 -2.59 6.23 9.74
N SER A 116 -2.02 5.39 8.86
CA SER A 116 -1.01 4.39 9.20
C SER A 116 0.25 5.00 9.80
N LEU A 117 0.74 6.10 9.22
CA LEU A 117 1.88 6.84 9.73
C LEU A 117 1.59 7.43 11.12
N ASN A 118 0.41 8.02 11.31
CA ASN A 118 -0.01 8.53 12.62
C ASN A 118 -0.06 7.44 13.69
N TRP A 119 -0.54 6.23 13.35
CA TRP A 119 -0.55 5.10 14.29
C TRP A 119 0.86 4.68 14.71
N LEU A 120 1.85 4.70 13.81
CA LEU A 120 3.23 4.44 14.22
C LEU A 120 3.75 5.53 15.17
N TRP A 121 3.43 6.79 14.88
CA TRP A 121 3.93 7.92 15.65
C TRP A 121 3.22 8.12 17.00
N GLU A 122 2.05 7.51 17.24
CA GLU A 122 1.26 7.69 18.46
C GLU A 122 2.08 7.41 19.74
N ASP A 123 2.80 6.30 19.77
CA ASP A 123 3.69 5.93 20.89
C ASP A 123 5.01 6.70 20.87
N GLY A 124 5.52 7.00 19.67
CA GLY A 124 6.73 7.80 19.48
C GLY A 124 6.59 9.21 20.03
N ASP A 125 5.48 9.89 19.74
CA ASP A 125 5.20 11.27 20.16
C ASP A 125 5.13 11.36 21.69
N ASN A 126 4.43 10.41 22.34
CA ASN A 126 4.35 10.31 23.80
C ASN A 126 5.72 10.08 24.45
N TYR A 127 6.56 9.26 23.83
CA TYR A 127 7.91 9.00 24.30
C TYR A 127 8.83 10.22 24.15
N LEU A 128 8.84 10.85 22.98
CA LEU A 128 9.68 12.02 22.71
C LEU A 128 9.34 13.17 23.66
N ALA A 129 8.05 13.37 23.97
CA ALA A 129 7.63 14.32 25.00
C ALA A 129 8.20 13.99 26.40
N GLN A 130 8.21 12.70 26.79
CA GLN A 130 8.81 12.27 28.06
C GLN A 130 10.34 12.45 28.09
N VAL A 131 11.01 12.27 26.95
CA VAL A 131 12.45 12.54 26.80
C VAL A 131 12.74 14.02 27.02
N GLU A 132 11.97 14.92 26.41
CA GLU A 132 12.13 16.37 26.59
C GLU A 132 11.95 16.80 28.06
N VAL A 133 10.90 16.29 28.73
CA VAL A 133 10.66 16.55 30.15
C VAL A 133 11.83 16.03 31.00
N GLY A 134 12.21 14.76 30.84
CA GLY A 134 13.29 14.15 31.62
C GLY A 134 14.64 14.82 31.39
N MET A 135 14.89 15.32 30.18
CA MET A 135 16.07 16.11 29.85
C MET A 135 16.06 17.46 30.56
N ASN A 136 14.95 18.21 30.52
CA ASN A 136 14.84 19.51 31.19
C ASN A 136 15.00 19.37 32.71
N GLU A 137 14.41 18.34 33.30
CA GLU A 137 14.58 17.98 34.71
C GLU A 137 16.05 17.68 35.03
N THR A 138 16.71 16.84 34.20
CA THR A 138 18.12 16.49 34.37
C THR A 138 19.03 17.72 34.26
N ARG A 139 18.78 18.61 33.29
CA ARG A 139 19.50 19.87 33.13
C ARG A 139 19.34 20.76 34.36
N SER A 140 18.13 20.85 34.92
CA SER A 140 17.86 21.62 36.14
C SER A 140 18.59 21.03 37.36
N VAL A 141 18.60 19.70 37.49
CA VAL A 141 19.33 19.01 38.57
C VAL A 141 20.83 19.30 38.46
N ILE A 142 21.43 19.21 37.28
CA ILE A 142 22.85 19.49 37.06
C ILE A 142 23.20 20.94 37.45
N GLN A 143 22.39 21.91 37.03
CA GLN A 143 22.62 23.33 37.36
C GLN A 143 22.50 23.65 38.86
N MET A 144 21.76 22.84 39.62
CA MET A 144 21.62 23.01 41.08
C MET A 144 22.74 22.35 41.88
N VAL A 145 23.55 21.50 41.24
CA VAL A 145 24.62 20.72 41.84
C VAL A 145 25.91 21.56 41.77
N ASN A 146 26.27 22.23 42.88
CA ASN A 146 27.42 23.16 42.96
C ASN A 146 28.79 22.49 42.72
N THR A 147 29.28 22.46 41.48
CA THR A 147 30.57 21.84 41.15
C THR A 147 31.74 22.69 41.65
N LEU A 148 32.42 22.25 42.71
CA LEU A 148 33.57 22.97 43.28
C LEU A 148 34.93 22.43 42.82
N SER A 149 34.97 21.26 42.16
CA SER A 149 36.19 20.66 41.60
C SER A 149 36.26 20.76 40.08
N ASP A 150 37.48 20.89 39.54
CA ASP A 150 37.72 20.92 38.07
C ASP A 150 37.19 19.66 37.37
N ASP A 151 37.24 18.51 38.04
CA ASP A 151 36.75 17.25 37.48
C ASP A 151 35.22 17.17 37.49
N SER A 152 34.54 17.68 38.53
CA SER A 152 33.08 17.83 38.51
C SER A 152 32.62 18.83 37.43
N MET A 153 33.35 19.92 37.22
CA MET A 153 33.04 20.90 36.17
C MET A 153 33.19 20.30 34.76
N LYS A 154 34.20 19.44 34.53
CA LYS A 154 34.34 18.68 33.27
C LYS A 154 33.20 17.68 33.07
N ILE A 155 32.74 17.01 34.12
CA ILE A 155 31.61 16.07 34.04
C ILE A 155 30.32 16.83 33.72
N GLU A 156 30.09 17.97 34.36
CA GLU A 156 28.95 18.86 34.05
C GLU A 156 28.96 19.31 32.58
N GLN A 157 30.09 19.80 32.07
CA GLN A 157 30.20 20.22 30.67
C GLN A 157 29.90 19.07 29.69
N LYS A 158 30.39 17.86 30.00
CA LYS A 158 30.08 16.66 29.20
C LYS A 158 28.60 16.29 29.28
N LEU A 159 27.98 16.38 30.46
CA LEU A 159 26.54 16.15 30.61
C LEU A 159 25.71 17.14 29.78
N GLN A 160 26.05 18.44 29.83
CA GLN A 160 25.37 19.44 29.00
C GLN A 160 25.53 19.14 27.50
N THR A 161 26.74 18.74 27.07
CA THR A 161 27.00 18.35 25.67
C THR A 161 26.18 17.14 25.23
N GLU A 162 26.07 16.12 26.07
CA GLU A 162 25.24 14.93 25.77
C GLU A 162 23.75 15.28 25.77
N LEU A 163 23.27 16.15 26.67
CA LEU A 163 21.90 16.64 26.66
C LEU A 163 21.59 17.45 25.38
N ASP A 164 22.51 18.28 24.91
CA ASP A 164 22.35 19.01 23.64
C ASP A 164 22.37 18.06 22.44
N THR A 165 23.20 17.00 22.50
CA THR A 165 23.21 15.94 21.48
C THR A 165 21.89 15.16 21.48
N LEU A 166 21.30 14.93 22.65
CA LEU A 166 19.98 14.32 22.80
C LEU A 166 18.88 15.19 22.15
N ILE A 167 18.90 16.51 22.36
CA ILE A 167 17.97 17.45 21.69
C ILE A 167 18.05 17.31 20.19
N ASN A 168 19.26 17.31 19.64
CA ASN A 168 19.46 17.20 18.21
C ASN A 168 18.97 15.85 17.66
N ALA A 169 19.11 14.77 18.43
CA ALA A 169 18.58 13.46 18.06
C ALA A 169 17.03 13.44 18.09
N VAL A 170 16.41 14.02 19.12
CA VAL A 170 14.94 14.15 19.23
C VAL A 170 14.37 15.01 18.10
N ASN A 171 14.98 16.17 17.83
CA ASN A 171 14.55 17.05 16.74
C ASN A 171 14.69 16.39 15.37
N PHE A 172 15.75 15.61 15.16
CA PHE A 172 15.92 14.83 13.93
C PHE A 172 14.77 13.85 13.74
N ILE A 173 14.39 13.11 14.80
CA ILE A 173 13.26 12.17 14.78
C ILE A 173 11.94 12.91 14.51
N ASN A 174 11.66 14.00 15.25
CA ASN A 174 10.45 14.82 15.07
C ASN A 174 10.31 15.39 13.64
N SER A 175 11.42 15.86 13.05
CA SER A 175 11.41 16.41 11.68
C SER A 175 11.17 15.36 10.59
N GLY A 176 11.22 14.07 10.92
CA GLY A 176 10.97 12.98 9.98
C GLY A 176 9.51 12.96 9.51
N LYS A 177 8.56 13.12 10.44
CA LYS A 177 7.12 13.02 10.17
C LYS A 177 6.61 14.00 9.12
N GLU A 178 7.05 15.26 9.17
CA GLU A 178 6.67 16.29 8.19
C GLU A 178 7.24 15.98 6.80
N LYS A 179 8.52 15.58 6.75
CA LYS A 179 9.20 15.20 5.51
C LYS A 179 8.58 13.97 4.86
N ASP A 180 8.11 13.03 5.67
CA ASP A 180 7.45 11.81 5.18
C ASP A 180 6.12 12.14 4.51
N ASN A 181 5.34 13.08 5.06
CA ASN A 181 4.13 13.53 4.38
C ASN A 181 4.42 14.28 3.07
N GLU A 182 5.47 15.12 3.04
CA GLU A 182 5.89 15.79 1.80
C GLU A 182 6.34 14.80 0.72
N TYR A 183 7.11 13.79 1.11
CA TYR A 183 7.58 12.74 0.20
C TYR A 183 6.44 11.87 -0.33
N LEU A 184 5.41 11.59 0.49
CA LEU A 184 4.20 10.89 0.06
C LEU A 184 3.47 11.66 -1.05
N GLU A 185 3.29 12.97 -0.89
CA GLU A 185 2.61 13.80 -1.89
C GLU A 185 3.40 13.87 -3.20
N GLU A 186 4.73 13.99 -3.13
CA GLU A 186 5.60 13.93 -4.30
C GLU A 186 5.49 12.56 -5.01
N CYS A 187 5.57 11.48 -4.24
CA CYS A 187 5.41 10.11 -4.76
C CYS A 187 4.07 9.91 -5.49
N LEU A 188 2.95 10.29 -4.87
CA LEU A 188 1.62 10.10 -5.45
C LEU A 188 1.45 10.93 -6.74
N ARG A 189 2.00 12.15 -6.78
CA ARG A 189 2.02 12.99 -7.98
C ARG A 189 2.84 12.33 -9.09
N ASP A 190 4.05 11.87 -8.80
CA ASP A 190 4.94 11.24 -9.77
C ASP A 190 4.30 9.95 -10.34
N LYS A 191 3.60 9.16 -9.52
CA LYS A 191 2.86 7.99 -10.02
C LYS A 191 1.72 8.40 -10.94
N ALA A 192 0.98 9.46 -10.62
CA ALA A 192 -0.10 9.96 -11.48
C ALA A 192 0.44 10.41 -12.86
N GLU A 193 1.60 11.07 -12.89
CA GLU A 193 2.28 11.44 -14.14
C GLU A 193 2.73 10.21 -14.94
N ASN A 194 3.27 9.19 -14.27
CA ASN A 194 3.65 7.93 -14.92
C ASN A 194 2.44 7.19 -15.55
N LEU A 195 1.25 7.29 -14.95
CA LEU A 195 0.04 6.73 -15.54
C LEU A 195 -0.35 7.46 -16.83
N VAL A 196 -0.22 8.80 -16.85
CA VAL A 196 -0.47 9.63 -18.05
C VAL A 196 0.48 9.23 -19.17
N GLN A 197 1.78 9.14 -18.89
CA GLN A 197 2.78 8.65 -19.86
C GLN A 197 2.47 7.22 -20.31
N GLY A 198 1.99 6.38 -19.39
CA GLY A 198 1.58 5.02 -19.67
C GLY A 198 0.52 4.95 -20.77
N ILE A 199 -0.46 5.87 -20.81
CA ILE A 199 -1.56 5.88 -21.78
C ILE A 199 -1.32 6.76 -23.02
N GLU A 200 -0.14 7.34 -23.16
CA GLU A 200 0.21 8.24 -24.27
C GLU A 200 0.06 7.55 -25.63
N GLY A 201 0.43 6.26 -25.74
CA GLY A 201 0.27 5.49 -26.97
C GLY A 201 -1.19 5.33 -27.41
N GLU A 202 -2.11 5.12 -26.47
CA GLU A 202 -3.55 5.03 -26.74
C GLU A 202 -4.14 6.38 -27.18
N ILE A 203 -3.62 7.48 -26.62
CA ILE A 203 -3.97 8.87 -27.01
C ILE A 203 -3.48 9.17 -28.42
N GLU A 204 -2.22 8.82 -28.75
CA GLU A 204 -1.66 8.99 -30.09
C GLU A 204 -2.45 8.22 -31.15
N LEU A 205 -2.88 6.99 -30.84
CA LEU A 205 -3.71 6.18 -31.73
C LEU A 205 -5.06 6.83 -32.00
N PHE A 206 -5.67 7.46 -30.99
CA PHE A 206 -6.90 8.23 -31.17
C PHE A 206 -6.65 9.44 -32.09
N TYR A 207 -5.59 10.20 -31.85
CA TYR A 207 -5.26 11.35 -32.70
C TYR A 207 -4.95 10.96 -34.16
N ASP A 208 -4.23 9.87 -34.41
CA ASP A 208 -4.00 9.33 -35.77
C ASP A 208 -5.32 8.90 -36.44
N TYR A 209 -6.23 8.28 -35.68
CA TYR A 209 -7.55 7.92 -36.18
C TYR A 209 -8.39 9.15 -36.56
N VAL A 210 -8.46 10.18 -35.70
CA VAL A 210 -9.16 11.43 -36.00
C VAL A 210 -8.55 12.14 -37.22
N GLN A 211 -7.23 12.19 -37.31
CA GLN A 211 -6.55 12.78 -38.45
C GLN A 211 -6.89 12.06 -39.77
N LYS A 212 -6.91 10.72 -39.78
CA LYS A 212 -7.30 9.93 -40.96
C LYS A 212 -8.76 10.19 -41.37
N LEU A 213 -9.66 10.32 -40.39
CA LEU A 213 -11.06 10.67 -40.65
C LEU A 213 -11.20 12.08 -41.27
N LEU A 214 -10.51 13.08 -40.72
CA LEU A 214 -10.51 14.45 -41.24
C LEU A 214 -10.03 14.49 -42.70
N ILE A 215 -8.91 13.83 -43.00
CA ILE A 215 -8.36 13.74 -44.35
C ILE A 215 -9.35 13.06 -45.31
N GLN A 216 -10.03 11.99 -44.86
CA GLN A 216 -10.98 11.26 -45.69
C GLN A 216 -12.24 12.10 -45.98
N GLN A 217 -12.71 12.88 -45.00
CA GLN A 217 -13.88 13.75 -45.16
C GLN A 217 -13.59 14.95 -46.07
N LEU A 218 -12.45 15.62 -45.89
CA LEU A 218 -12.03 16.74 -46.75
C LEU A 218 -11.76 16.31 -48.19
N LYS A 219 -11.33 15.06 -48.42
CA LYS A 219 -11.21 14.49 -49.77
C LYS A 219 -12.55 14.19 -50.44
N ASN A 220 -13.59 13.88 -49.65
CA ASN A 220 -14.90 13.50 -50.16
C ASN A 220 -15.83 14.70 -50.37
N ASN A 221 -15.65 15.80 -49.64
CA ASN A 221 -16.54 16.97 -49.67
C ASN A 221 -15.88 18.14 -50.42
N GLN A 222 -16.09 18.22 -51.75
CA GLN A 222 -15.69 19.37 -52.59
C GLN A 222 -16.77 20.46 -52.70
N GLU A 223 -17.93 20.31 -52.05
CA GLU A 223 -19.03 21.29 -52.07
C GLU A 223 -19.35 21.73 -50.64
N GLU A 224 -19.48 23.05 -50.47
CA GLU A 224 -19.68 23.79 -49.23
C GLU A 224 -20.66 23.11 -48.25
N LEU A 225 -20.11 22.39 -47.29
CA LEU A 225 -20.78 22.05 -46.03
C LEU A 225 -19.85 22.43 -44.89
N ILE A 226 -20.37 23.29 -44.03
CA ILE A 226 -19.71 23.87 -42.87
C ILE A 226 -19.20 22.72 -41.98
N MET A 227 -17.87 22.59 -41.86
CA MET A 227 -17.20 21.55 -41.04
C MET A 227 -17.66 21.55 -39.56
N ASP A 228 -18.22 22.66 -39.06
CA ASP A 228 -18.70 22.80 -37.67
C ASP A 228 -19.86 21.87 -37.32
N ASP A 229 -20.68 21.42 -38.28
CA ASP A 229 -21.88 20.63 -37.97
C ASP A 229 -21.59 19.13 -37.79
N TYR A 230 -20.49 18.62 -38.36
CA TYR A 230 -20.14 17.19 -38.36
C TYR A 230 -19.09 16.80 -37.32
N PHE A 231 -18.15 17.70 -37.01
CA PHE A 231 -17.25 17.56 -35.87
C PHE A 231 -17.76 18.41 -34.70
N LYS A 232 -18.88 17.98 -34.11
CA LYS A 232 -19.29 18.54 -32.82
C LYS A 232 -18.21 18.16 -31.82
N ASN A 233 -17.41 19.13 -31.39
CA ASN A 233 -16.34 18.95 -30.40
C ASN A 233 -16.81 18.16 -29.16
N SER A 234 -18.10 18.26 -28.80
CA SER A 234 -18.70 17.47 -27.72
C SER A 234 -18.71 15.96 -27.98
N GLN A 235 -19.03 15.50 -29.20
CA GLN A 235 -19.06 14.07 -29.53
C GLN A 235 -17.65 13.48 -29.65
N LEU A 236 -16.71 14.26 -30.17
CA LEU A 236 -15.31 13.85 -30.24
C LEU A 236 -14.70 13.77 -28.83
N GLY A 237 -15.05 14.72 -27.97
CA GLY A 237 -14.71 14.72 -26.55
C GLY A 237 -15.28 13.53 -25.79
N GLU A 238 -16.54 13.17 -26.00
CA GLU A 238 -17.14 11.96 -25.41
C GLU A 238 -16.41 10.68 -25.85
N GLN A 239 -16.06 10.56 -27.13
CA GLN A 239 -15.29 9.42 -27.63
C GLN A 239 -13.87 9.39 -27.05
N PHE A 240 -13.24 10.56 -26.92
CA PHE A 240 -11.93 10.69 -26.29
C PHE A 240 -11.98 10.28 -24.81
N SER A 241 -12.96 10.77 -24.03
CA SER A 241 -13.18 10.38 -22.64
C SER A 241 -13.35 8.88 -22.49
N LEU A 242 -14.11 8.21 -23.38
CA LEU A 242 -14.27 6.75 -23.35
C LEU A 242 -12.97 6.00 -23.63
N VAL A 243 -12.11 6.52 -24.52
CA VAL A 243 -10.79 5.94 -24.80
C VAL A 243 -9.88 6.08 -23.58
N VAL A 244 -9.83 7.28 -22.98
CA VAL A 244 -9.06 7.55 -21.76
C VAL A 244 -9.55 6.67 -20.61
N GLU A 245 -10.87 6.60 -20.39
CA GLU A 245 -11.45 5.79 -19.31
C GLU A 245 -11.06 4.32 -19.44
N LYS A 246 -11.17 3.73 -20.65
CA LYS A 246 -10.75 2.34 -20.87
C LYS A 246 -9.25 2.13 -20.73
N ALA A 247 -8.44 3.07 -21.20
CA ALA A 247 -6.99 2.98 -21.10
C ALA A 247 -6.53 3.06 -19.63
N VAL A 248 -7.11 3.98 -18.86
CA VAL A 248 -6.86 4.10 -17.42
C VAL A 248 -7.36 2.88 -16.67
N GLN A 249 -8.60 2.43 -16.91
CA GLN A 249 -9.14 1.22 -16.27
C GLN A 249 -8.28 -0.02 -16.54
N GLY A 250 -7.77 -0.16 -17.77
CA GLY A 250 -6.86 -1.26 -18.14
C GLY A 250 -5.52 -1.23 -17.40
N LYS A 251 -5.10 -0.07 -16.88
CA LYS A 251 -3.83 0.13 -16.15
C LYS A 251 -4.03 0.41 -14.66
N LEU A 252 -5.27 0.49 -14.18
CA LEU A 252 -5.58 0.90 -12.80
C LEU A 252 -5.00 -0.06 -11.76
N ALA A 253 -5.15 -1.37 -11.96
CA ALA A 253 -4.61 -2.37 -11.04
C ALA A 253 -3.07 -2.28 -10.94
N TYR A 254 -2.39 -2.08 -12.08
CA TYR A 254 -0.94 -1.90 -12.11
C TYR A 254 -0.52 -0.58 -11.44
N TYR A 255 -1.29 0.48 -11.64
CA TYR A 255 -1.08 1.77 -10.99
C TYR A 255 -1.21 1.66 -9.46
N GLU A 256 -2.26 1.01 -8.97
CA GLU A 256 -2.48 0.75 -7.54
C GLU A 256 -1.33 -0.09 -6.96
N ASP A 257 -0.99 -1.22 -7.58
CA ASP A 257 0.11 -2.07 -7.10
C ASP A 257 1.46 -1.33 -7.13
N SER A 258 1.70 -0.47 -8.12
CA SER A 258 2.92 0.35 -8.16
C SER A 258 2.96 1.39 -7.04
N ILE A 259 1.84 1.96 -6.61
CA ILE A 259 1.80 2.86 -5.46
C ILE A 259 2.06 2.06 -4.19
N ILE A 260 1.38 0.93 -4.00
CA ILE A 260 1.55 0.08 -2.80
C ILE A 260 3.02 -0.32 -2.62
N LYS A 261 3.69 -0.74 -3.68
CA LYS A 261 5.12 -1.09 -3.60
C LYS A 261 5.99 0.08 -3.14
N GLU A 262 5.74 1.28 -3.64
CA GLU A 262 6.50 2.47 -3.23
C GLU A 262 6.23 2.81 -1.75
N LEU A 263 4.98 2.64 -1.30
CA LEU A 263 4.60 2.82 0.09
C LEU A 263 5.22 1.76 1.02
N GLU A 264 5.42 0.54 0.54
CA GLU A 264 6.17 -0.50 1.27
C GLU A 264 7.63 -0.09 1.46
N GLU A 265 8.29 0.36 0.40
CA GLU A 265 9.68 0.86 0.46
C GLU A 265 9.79 2.08 1.40
N MET A 266 8.89 3.06 1.24
CA MET A 266 8.80 4.22 2.11
C MET A 266 8.59 3.82 3.58
N SER A 267 7.72 2.84 3.85
CA SER A 267 7.46 2.37 5.21
C SER A 267 8.69 1.71 5.84
N ALA A 268 9.44 0.91 5.07
CA ALA A 268 10.68 0.31 5.54
C ALA A 268 11.73 1.37 5.91
N ASP A 269 11.83 2.43 5.10
CA ASP A 269 12.72 3.56 5.37
C ASP A 269 12.34 4.35 6.63
N ILE A 270 11.04 4.62 6.84
CA ILE A 270 10.51 5.28 8.04
C ILE A 270 10.89 4.48 9.29
N VAL A 271 10.63 3.17 9.25
CA VAL A 271 10.95 2.25 10.35
C VAL A 271 12.45 2.20 10.62
N GLY A 272 13.27 2.08 9.56
CA GLY A 272 14.73 2.08 9.69
C GLY A 272 15.25 3.37 10.33
N ARG A 273 14.69 4.53 9.97
CA ARG A 273 15.02 5.81 10.61
C ARG A 273 14.57 5.87 12.06
N MET A 274 13.40 5.35 12.41
CA MET A 274 12.95 5.33 13.80
C MET A 274 13.76 4.37 14.67
N GLN A 275 14.10 3.19 14.16
CA GLN A 275 14.96 2.23 14.87
C GLN A 275 16.35 2.82 15.10
N SER A 276 16.96 3.40 14.06
CA SER A 276 18.28 4.04 14.20
C SER A 276 18.23 5.27 15.11
N GLY A 277 17.16 6.05 15.07
CA GLY A 277 16.89 7.16 15.99
C GLY A 277 16.79 6.70 17.45
N ALA A 278 15.96 5.70 17.73
CA ALA A 278 15.80 5.12 19.07
C ALA A 278 17.12 4.55 19.61
N LEU A 279 17.89 3.86 18.77
CA LEU A 279 19.19 3.29 19.14
C LEU A 279 20.22 4.40 19.45
N ARG A 280 20.20 5.49 18.69
CA ARG A 280 21.01 6.68 18.97
C ARG A 280 20.63 7.33 20.31
N VAL A 281 19.33 7.52 20.56
CA VAL A 281 18.82 8.06 21.82
C VAL A 281 19.21 7.17 23.02
N MET A 282 19.06 5.86 22.89
CA MET A 282 19.45 4.88 23.91
C MET A 282 20.94 4.98 24.26
N ASN A 283 21.81 5.11 23.24
CA ASN A 283 23.25 5.25 23.46
C ASN A 283 23.59 6.55 24.19
N ILE A 284 22.92 7.66 23.85
CA ILE A 284 23.09 8.94 24.53
C ILE A 284 22.62 8.83 26.00
N PHE A 285 21.47 8.20 26.26
CA PHE A 285 21.02 7.98 27.63
C PHE A 285 21.98 7.13 28.45
N LYS A 286 22.58 6.09 27.86
CA LYS A 286 23.62 5.31 28.52
C LYS A 286 24.85 6.17 28.88
N ASN A 287 25.24 7.11 28.01
CA ASN A 287 26.32 8.05 28.31
C ASN A 287 25.95 9.00 29.46
N ILE A 288 24.74 9.57 29.43
CA ILE A 288 24.22 10.44 30.48
C ILE A 288 24.17 9.71 31.82
N GLU A 289 23.63 8.48 31.86
CA GLU A 289 23.57 7.64 33.07
C GLU A 289 24.97 7.42 33.66
N ASN A 290 25.95 7.05 32.83
CA ASN A 290 27.34 6.86 33.26
C ASN A 290 28.00 8.15 33.78
N LEU A 291 27.64 9.31 33.23
CA LEU A 291 28.16 10.60 33.67
C LEU A 291 27.49 11.05 34.99
N ILE A 292 26.19 10.80 35.16
CA ILE A 292 25.49 11.02 36.43
C ILE A 292 26.08 10.13 37.52
N ASP A 293 26.39 8.87 37.22
CA ASP A 293 27.05 7.96 38.18
C ASP A 293 28.41 8.48 38.64
N LYS A 294 29.24 8.96 37.71
CA LYS A 294 30.51 9.62 38.05
C LYS A 294 30.31 10.87 38.89
N MET A 295 29.29 11.68 38.58
CA MET A 295 28.96 12.87 39.35
C MET A 295 28.50 12.51 40.77
N VAL A 296 27.70 11.45 40.95
CA VAL A 296 27.30 10.94 42.27
C VAL A 296 28.51 10.48 43.09
N ASP A 297 29.47 9.79 42.46
CA ASP A 297 30.68 9.33 43.13
C ASP A 297 31.58 10.47 43.61
N GLU A 298 31.71 11.55 42.83
CA GLU A 298 32.45 12.77 43.22
C GLU A 298 31.77 13.55 44.35
N TYR A 299 30.45 13.43 44.50
CA TYR A 299 29.64 14.18 45.48
C TYR A 299 29.44 13.50 46.85
N ARG A 300 30.16 12.42 47.15
CA ARG A 300 29.97 11.58 48.36
C ARG A 300 30.18 12.29 49.73
N GLY A 301 30.33 13.62 49.79
CA GLY A 301 30.66 14.39 51.00
C GLY A 301 29.60 15.35 51.56
N ASP A 302 28.93 16.19 50.74
CA ASP A 302 28.50 17.50 51.29
C ASP A 302 27.01 17.91 51.10
N ASN A 303 26.18 17.21 50.33
CA ASN A 303 24.75 17.60 50.17
C ASN A 303 23.81 16.43 49.83
N THR A 304 23.07 15.94 50.83
CA THR A 304 22.11 14.83 50.70
C THR A 304 20.95 15.13 49.74
N VAL A 305 20.57 16.40 49.58
CA VAL A 305 19.49 16.80 48.66
C VAL A 305 19.96 16.71 47.20
N ALA A 306 21.19 17.14 46.93
CA ALA A 306 21.80 17.08 45.60
C ALA A 306 21.99 15.61 45.16
N LEU A 307 22.50 14.75 46.05
CA LEU A 307 22.65 13.32 45.80
C LEU A 307 21.32 12.63 45.50
N ARG A 308 20.26 12.97 46.25
CA ARG A 308 18.92 12.43 46.00
C ARG A 308 18.40 12.84 44.62
N ARG A 309 18.55 14.12 44.24
CA ARG A 309 18.10 14.62 42.93
C ARG A 309 18.89 14.01 41.77
N LEU A 310 20.20 13.81 41.91
CA LEU A 310 21.01 13.09 40.93
C LEU A 310 20.57 11.64 40.79
N SER A 311 20.27 10.97 41.91
CA SER A 311 19.73 9.61 41.90
C SER A 311 18.35 9.52 41.23
N ASP A 312 17.46 10.48 41.48
CA ASP A 312 16.13 10.53 40.86
C ASP A 312 16.25 10.77 39.34
N SER A 313 17.12 11.69 38.92
CA SER A 313 17.44 11.94 37.51
C SER A 313 18.05 10.71 36.84
N ARG A 314 19.00 10.04 37.48
CA ARG A 314 19.56 8.76 37.00
C ARG A 314 18.48 7.72 36.78
N HIS A 315 17.57 7.54 37.75
CA HIS A 315 16.48 6.57 37.63
C HIS A 315 15.57 6.91 36.45
N ARG A 316 15.24 8.20 36.27
CA ARG A 316 14.43 8.67 35.15
C ARG A 316 15.10 8.43 33.80
N ILE A 317 16.40 8.74 33.68
CA ILE A 317 17.20 8.46 32.48
C ILE A 317 17.25 6.96 32.19
N SER A 318 17.40 6.12 33.22
CA SER A 318 17.38 4.66 33.07
C SER A 318 16.02 4.15 32.56
N GLN A 319 14.91 4.70 33.07
CA GLN A 319 13.56 4.41 32.55
C GLN A 319 13.40 4.84 31.09
N LEU A 320 13.84 6.05 30.72
CA LEU A 320 13.76 6.55 29.34
C LEU A 320 14.63 5.74 28.37
N LYS A 321 15.77 5.22 28.85
CA LYS A 321 16.63 4.29 28.12
C LYS A 321 15.95 2.94 27.90
N GLU A 322 15.29 2.38 28.93
CA GLU A 322 14.49 1.16 28.79
C GLU A 322 13.36 1.37 27.79
N GLN A 323 12.62 2.49 27.89
CA GLN A 323 11.58 2.87 26.93
C GLN A 323 12.11 3.05 25.49
N ALA A 324 13.34 3.55 25.31
CA ALA A 324 13.99 3.64 24.00
C ALA A 324 14.18 2.26 23.37
N ASN A 325 14.67 1.31 24.19
CA ASN A 325 14.85 -0.09 23.78
C ASN A 325 13.51 -0.77 23.51
N ASP A 326 12.51 -0.44 24.30
CA ASP A 326 11.14 -0.92 24.16
C ASP A 326 10.55 -0.49 22.80
N ILE A 327 10.65 0.80 22.45
CA ILE A 327 10.26 1.33 21.14
C ILE A 327 11.04 0.67 20.01
N MET A 328 12.34 0.46 20.17
CA MET A 328 13.17 -0.23 19.18
C MET A 328 12.68 -1.67 18.92
N VAL A 329 12.14 -2.34 19.93
CA VAL A 329 11.59 -3.70 19.82
C VAL A 329 10.17 -3.70 19.24
N THR A 330 9.35 -2.66 19.49
CA THR A 330 8.00 -2.57 18.93
C THR A 330 7.95 -2.16 17.46
N LEU A 331 9.04 -1.70 16.87
CA LEU A 331 9.10 -1.23 15.48
C LEU A 331 9.02 -2.37 14.43
N ALA A 332 8.21 -3.40 14.67
CA ALA A 332 7.63 -4.24 13.64
C ALA A 332 6.39 -3.50 13.09
N TRP A 333 6.61 -2.47 12.28
CA TRP A 333 5.56 -1.65 11.63
C TRP A 333 4.45 -2.49 11.00
N GLN A 334 4.83 -3.61 10.38
CA GLN A 334 3.85 -4.53 9.79
C GLN A 334 2.91 -5.10 10.86
N ASP A 335 3.40 -5.51 12.03
CA ASP A 335 2.55 -6.05 13.09
C ASP A 335 1.62 -4.98 13.66
N ILE A 336 2.13 -3.77 13.93
CA ILE A 336 1.33 -2.64 14.43
C ILE A 336 0.22 -2.30 13.44
N LEU A 337 0.56 -2.15 12.15
CA LEU A 337 -0.42 -1.81 11.12
C LEU A 337 -1.43 -2.92 10.89
N VAL A 338 -1.00 -4.19 10.91
CA VAL A 338 -1.91 -5.32 10.75
C VAL A 338 -2.92 -5.38 11.90
N GLU A 339 -2.50 -5.12 13.15
CA GLU A 339 -3.46 -5.04 14.28
C GLU A 339 -4.44 -3.88 14.14
N ARG A 340 -3.97 -2.69 13.80
CA ARG A 340 -4.85 -1.54 13.58
C ARG A 340 -5.80 -1.74 12.40
N ARG A 341 -5.31 -2.38 11.32
CA ARG A 341 -6.13 -2.72 10.15
C ARG A 341 -7.12 -3.84 10.46
N TRP A 342 -6.78 -4.73 11.38
CA TRP A 342 -7.71 -5.70 11.91
C TRP A 342 -8.86 -5.02 12.67
N GLU A 343 -8.59 -4.03 13.53
CA GLU A 343 -9.63 -3.23 14.19
C GLU A 343 -10.59 -2.60 13.17
N ASP A 344 -10.06 -1.93 12.14
CA ASP A 344 -10.86 -1.38 11.02
C ASP A 344 -11.66 -2.46 10.28
N THR A 345 -11.08 -3.65 10.09
CA THR A 345 -11.73 -4.78 9.41
C THR A 345 -12.87 -5.35 10.25
N GLN A 346 -12.73 -5.41 11.57
CA GLN A 346 -13.81 -5.83 12.47
C GLN A 346 -15.05 -4.94 12.31
N GLU A 347 -14.87 -3.62 12.18
CA GLU A 347 -15.99 -2.69 11.93
C GLU A 347 -16.72 -3.01 10.62
N LYS A 348 -15.97 -3.32 9.55
CA LYS A 348 -16.55 -3.72 8.26
C LYS A 348 -17.28 -5.06 8.36
N LEU A 349 -16.70 -6.02 9.08
CA LEU A 349 -17.32 -7.33 9.33
C LEU A 349 -18.64 -7.20 10.10
N PHE A 350 -18.79 -6.22 11.00
CA PHE A 350 -20.08 -5.92 11.63
C PHE A 350 -21.14 -5.46 10.61
N VAL A 351 -20.76 -4.61 9.65
CA VAL A 351 -21.68 -4.16 8.60
C VAL A 351 -22.10 -5.31 7.68
N ILE A 352 -21.15 -6.17 7.31
CA ILE A 352 -21.41 -7.37 6.49
C ILE A 352 -22.38 -8.30 7.23
N LYS A 353 -22.10 -8.57 8.50
CA LYS A 353 -22.99 -9.35 9.36
C LYS A 353 -24.41 -8.78 9.38
N ASP A 354 -24.57 -7.48 9.62
CA ASP A 354 -25.91 -6.87 9.69
C ASP A 354 -26.66 -6.97 8.36
N LYS A 355 -25.96 -6.94 7.22
CA LYS A 355 -26.57 -7.18 5.90
C LYS A 355 -26.97 -8.66 5.74
N VAL A 356 -26.12 -9.60 6.12
CA VAL A 356 -26.43 -11.04 6.02
C VAL A 356 -27.63 -11.38 6.91
N MET A 357 -27.61 -10.99 8.18
CA MET A 357 -28.67 -11.29 9.14
C MET A 357 -30.04 -10.72 8.77
N LYS A 358 -30.09 -9.63 7.98
CA LYS A 358 -31.37 -9.08 7.46
C LYS A 358 -31.97 -9.89 6.32
N ASN A 359 -31.17 -10.74 5.67
CA ASN A 359 -31.56 -11.50 4.48
C ASN A 359 -31.67 -13.01 4.74
N VAL A 360 -31.28 -13.48 5.92
CA VAL A 360 -31.40 -14.88 6.35
C VAL A 360 -32.69 -15.06 7.15
N SER A 361 -33.46 -16.11 6.84
CA SER A 361 -34.71 -16.44 7.53
C SER A 361 -34.47 -17.00 8.94
N GLU A 362 -35.39 -16.72 9.86
CA GLU A 362 -35.32 -17.21 11.25
C GLU A 362 -35.21 -18.74 11.34
N ASP A 363 -35.88 -19.49 10.47
CA ASP A 363 -35.81 -20.96 10.41
C ASP A 363 -34.37 -21.49 10.20
N VAL A 364 -33.57 -20.77 9.40
CA VAL A 364 -32.16 -21.14 9.13
C VAL A 364 -31.31 -20.85 10.36
N ILE A 365 -31.60 -19.75 11.06
CA ILE A 365 -30.91 -19.39 12.30
C ILE A 365 -31.20 -20.45 13.38
N GLU A 366 -32.45 -20.87 13.53
CA GLU A 366 -32.84 -21.91 14.48
C GLU A 366 -32.19 -23.26 14.16
N TYR A 367 -32.14 -23.64 12.88
CA TYR A 367 -31.43 -24.85 12.44
C TYR A 367 -29.94 -24.82 12.84
N LEU A 368 -29.25 -23.71 12.58
CA LEU A 368 -27.83 -23.57 12.90
C LEU A 368 -27.57 -23.53 14.40
N GLN A 369 -28.47 -22.95 15.19
CA GLN A 369 -28.38 -22.99 16.65
C GLN A 369 -28.40 -24.43 17.18
N ASN A 370 -29.27 -25.28 16.64
CA ASN A 370 -29.34 -26.69 17.03
C ASN A 370 -28.08 -27.45 16.58
N SER A 371 -27.60 -27.21 15.36
CA SER A 371 -26.35 -27.81 14.85
C SER A 371 -25.15 -27.46 15.73
N LEU A 372 -25.02 -26.18 16.12
CA LEU A 372 -23.93 -25.72 16.97
C LEU A 372 -24.01 -26.29 18.40
N ASP A 373 -25.21 -26.58 18.91
CA ASP A 373 -25.40 -27.23 20.22
C ASP A 373 -24.91 -28.69 20.20
N ASP A 374 -25.05 -29.36 19.06
CA ASP A 374 -24.54 -30.72 18.84
C ASP A 374 -23.02 -30.75 18.63
N GLU A 375 -22.43 -29.73 18.01
CA GLU A 375 -21.01 -29.67 17.64
C GLU A 375 -20.12 -29.03 18.71
N ILE A 376 -20.63 -28.10 19.52
CA ILE A 376 -19.86 -27.38 20.55
C ILE A 376 -20.45 -27.67 21.93
N SER A 377 -19.73 -28.47 22.71
CA SER A 377 -20.07 -28.78 24.10
C SER A 377 -20.34 -27.50 24.92
N GLY A 378 -21.54 -27.38 25.50
CA GLY A 378 -21.93 -26.25 26.35
C GLY A 378 -22.35 -24.97 25.62
N TYR A 379 -22.51 -25.01 24.29
CA TYR A 379 -22.86 -23.86 23.47
C TYR A 379 -24.15 -23.15 23.92
N ARG A 380 -25.25 -23.89 24.09
CA ARG A 380 -26.53 -23.28 24.50
C ARG A 380 -26.49 -22.68 25.90
N VAL A 381 -25.70 -23.27 26.80
CA VAL A 381 -25.48 -22.74 28.17
C VAL A 381 -24.80 -21.36 28.13
N MET A 382 -24.05 -21.05 27.07
CA MET A 382 -23.48 -19.70 26.88
C MET A 382 -24.55 -18.62 26.62
N ALA A 383 -25.70 -18.97 26.06
CA ALA A 383 -26.79 -18.00 25.85
C ALA A 383 -27.40 -17.53 27.19
N ASP A 384 -27.47 -18.44 28.17
CA ASP A 384 -28.14 -18.19 29.46
C ASP A 384 -27.33 -17.30 30.40
N ASN A 385 -26.02 -17.20 30.20
CA ASN A 385 -25.14 -16.33 30.98
C ASN A 385 -24.94 -14.99 30.27
N PRO A 386 -25.37 -13.85 30.86
CA PRO A 386 -25.16 -12.52 30.26
C PRO A 386 -23.70 -12.20 29.92
N ALA A 387 -22.75 -12.79 30.66
CA ALA A 387 -21.32 -12.63 30.39
C ALA A 387 -20.82 -13.44 29.18
N ASN A 388 -21.56 -14.47 28.76
CA ASN A 388 -21.26 -15.34 27.63
C ASN A 388 -22.16 -15.07 26.40
N ALA A 389 -23.27 -14.35 26.57
CA ALA A 389 -24.25 -14.11 25.51
C ALA A 389 -23.66 -13.45 24.25
N LEU A 390 -22.67 -12.57 24.42
CA LEU A 390 -21.94 -11.97 23.30
C LEU A 390 -21.09 -12.99 22.53
N ILE A 391 -20.48 -13.95 23.22
CA ILE A 391 -19.71 -15.04 22.59
C ILE A 391 -20.67 -15.97 21.86
N TYR A 392 -21.75 -16.41 22.52
CA TYR A 392 -22.80 -17.24 21.91
C TYR A 392 -23.29 -16.65 20.58
N LYS A 393 -23.60 -15.34 20.59
CA LYS A 393 -24.06 -14.63 19.40
C LYS A 393 -22.98 -14.54 18.32
N ALA A 394 -21.73 -14.23 18.70
CA ALA A 394 -20.64 -14.13 17.73
C ALA A 394 -20.37 -15.46 17.00
N VAL A 395 -20.51 -16.59 17.68
CA VAL A 395 -20.37 -17.93 17.08
C VAL A 395 -21.47 -18.18 16.06
N LEU A 396 -22.72 -17.87 16.43
CA LEU A 396 -23.86 -18.01 15.53
C LEU A 396 -23.70 -17.12 14.30
N ASP A 397 -23.31 -15.86 14.50
CA ASP A 397 -23.10 -14.91 13.41
C ASP A 397 -22.01 -15.42 12.43
N ALA A 398 -20.90 -15.95 12.95
CA ALA A 398 -19.83 -16.51 12.13
C ALA A 398 -20.30 -17.74 11.34
N GLU A 399 -21.05 -18.64 11.99
CA GLU A 399 -21.58 -19.83 11.34
C GLU A 399 -22.63 -19.50 10.27
N VAL A 400 -23.51 -18.52 10.52
CA VAL A 400 -24.47 -18.06 9.51
C VAL A 400 -23.74 -17.53 8.28
N ILE A 401 -22.72 -16.69 8.45
CA ILE A 401 -21.95 -16.12 7.32
C ILE A 401 -21.23 -17.23 6.55
N TYR A 402 -20.65 -18.20 7.26
CA TYR A 402 -20.02 -19.38 6.65
C TYR A 402 -21.02 -20.18 5.79
N GLN A 403 -22.20 -20.48 6.31
CA GLN A 403 -23.19 -21.29 5.61
C GLN A 403 -23.80 -20.56 4.41
N VAL A 404 -24.03 -19.24 4.53
CA VAL A 404 -24.47 -18.41 3.41
C VAL A 404 -23.42 -18.40 2.29
N PHE A 405 -22.13 -18.31 2.65
CA PHE A 405 -21.03 -18.38 1.68
C PHE A 405 -20.94 -19.75 0.99
N VAL A 406 -20.95 -20.85 1.76
CA VAL A 406 -20.89 -22.22 1.23
C VAL A 406 -22.12 -22.53 0.36
N GLY A 407 -23.28 -21.96 0.69
CA GLY A 407 -24.49 -22.07 -0.10
C GLY A 407 -24.54 -21.18 -1.35
N GLU A 408 -23.44 -20.49 -1.70
CA GLU A 408 -23.32 -19.56 -2.84
C GLU A 408 -24.37 -18.43 -2.84
N ASN A 409 -24.85 -18.05 -1.64
CA ASN A 409 -25.83 -16.97 -1.47
C ASN A 409 -25.15 -15.67 -1.02
N LEU A 410 -25.72 -14.52 -1.39
CA LEU A 410 -25.23 -13.19 -1.02
C LEU A 410 -23.73 -12.98 -1.34
N LEU A 411 -23.24 -13.54 -2.45
CA LEU A 411 -21.84 -13.41 -2.88
C LEU A 411 -21.44 -11.94 -3.15
N ASP A 412 -22.40 -11.09 -3.51
CA ASP A 412 -22.25 -9.65 -3.65
C ASP A 412 -21.97 -8.94 -2.30
N VAL A 413 -22.31 -9.59 -1.18
CA VAL A 413 -22.10 -9.07 0.18
C VAL A 413 -20.90 -9.73 0.85
N ILE A 414 -20.75 -11.05 0.74
CA ILE A 414 -19.70 -11.81 1.45
C ILE A 414 -18.38 -11.80 0.68
N GLY A 415 -18.41 -11.67 -0.65
CA GLY A 415 -17.22 -11.67 -1.50
C GLY A 415 -16.59 -13.06 -1.66
N ASP A 416 -15.27 -13.12 -1.60
CA ASP A 416 -14.45 -14.30 -1.90
C ASP A 416 -14.23 -15.28 -0.73
N GLY A 417 -15.01 -15.14 0.34
CA GLY A 417 -14.94 -16.04 1.50
C GLY A 417 -13.95 -15.65 2.58
N VAL A 418 -13.06 -14.67 2.37
CA VAL A 418 -12.18 -14.18 3.44
C VAL A 418 -12.98 -13.53 4.57
N ASN A 419 -14.08 -12.87 4.26
CA ASN A 419 -14.97 -12.35 5.29
C ASN A 419 -15.56 -13.48 6.15
N ALA A 420 -15.88 -14.64 5.56
CA ALA A 420 -16.34 -15.79 6.33
C ALA A 420 -15.22 -16.37 7.22
N LEU A 421 -13.99 -16.45 6.69
CA LEU A 421 -12.79 -16.87 7.45
C LEU A 421 -12.60 -15.98 8.69
N LEU A 422 -12.56 -14.66 8.50
CA LEU A 422 -12.22 -13.72 9.55
C LEU A 422 -13.27 -13.63 10.67
N GLN A 423 -14.54 -13.96 10.39
CA GLN A 423 -15.61 -13.92 11.41
C GLN A 423 -15.39 -14.93 12.55
N PHE A 424 -14.71 -16.06 12.28
CA PHE A 424 -14.43 -17.07 13.30
C PHE A 424 -13.39 -16.64 14.35
N LEU A 425 -12.63 -15.56 14.10
CA LEU A 425 -11.66 -15.03 15.06
C LEU A 425 -12.34 -14.38 16.27
N ARG A 426 -13.44 -13.65 16.02
CA ARG A 426 -14.09 -12.80 17.03
C ARG A 426 -14.60 -13.57 18.25
N PRO A 427 -15.30 -14.72 18.11
CA PRO A 427 -15.70 -15.52 19.27
C PRO A 427 -14.54 -15.89 20.19
N VAL A 428 -13.40 -16.29 19.59
CA VAL A 428 -12.23 -16.71 20.35
C VAL A 428 -11.56 -15.54 21.04
N GLU A 429 -11.39 -14.40 20.37
CA GLU A 429 -10.84 -13.18 20.97
C GLU A 429 -11.63 -12.73 22.20
N LEU A 430 -12.96 -12.80 22.14
CA LEU A 430 -13.84 -12.50 23.27
C LEU A 430 -13.65 -13.48 24.44
N MET A 431 -13.47 -14.77 24.17
CA MET A 431 -13.21 -15.77 25.20
C MET A 431 -11.83 -15.60 25.83
N VAL A 432 -10.79 -15.46 25.00
CA VAL A 432 -9.40 -15.32 25.41
C VAL A 432 -9.19 -14.09 26.26
N SER A 433 -9.70 -12.92 25.85
CA SER A 433 -9.58 -11.67 26.61
C SER A 433 -10.23 -11.75 28.01
N ARG A 434 -11.13 -12.70 28.22
CA ARG A 434 -11.80 -12.96 29.49
C ARG A 434 -11.07 -13.98 30.35
N GLU A 435 -10.73 -15.13 29.77
CA GLU A 435 -10.20 -16.30 30.50
C GLU A 435 -8.68 -16.29 30.65
N VAL A 436 -7.95 -15.74 29.68
CA VAL A 436 -6.48 -15.71 29.71
C VAL A 436 -6.00 -14.48 30.47
N ARG A 437 -5.40 -14.71 31.64
CA ARG A 437 -4.73 -13.68 32.44
C ARG A 437 -3.39 -14.13 33.01
N LEU A 438 -2.30 -13.62 32.45
CA LEU A 438 -0.95 -13.92 32.93
C LEU A 438 -0.68 -13.24 34.29
N SER A 439 -0.01 -13.94 35.21
CA SER A 439 0.37 -13.38 36.51
C SER A 439 1.56 -12.43 36.44
N ASP A 440 1.64 -11.46 37.36
CA ASP A 440 2.78 -10.51 37.44
C ASP A 440 4.14 -11.21 37.59
N SER A 441 4.18 -12.37 38.26
CA SER A 441 5.39 -13.18 38.37
C SER A 441 5.86 -13.71 37.02
N LEU A 442 4.94 -14.18 36.19
CA LEU A 442 5.23 -14.70 34.85
C LEU A 442 5.62 -13.56 33.90
N ILE A 443 4.93 -12.41 33.97
CA ILE A 443 5.32 -11.20 33.21
C ILE A 443 6.75 -10.78 33.55
N LYS A 444 7.14 -10.81 34.83
CA LYS A 444 8.52 -10.52 35.22
C LYS A 444 9.49 -11.58 34.74
N GLN A 445 9.14 -12.87 34.85
CA GLN A 445 9.98 -13.99 34.41
C GLN A 445 10.32 -13.88 32.92
N ARG A 446 9.38 -13.42 32.09
CA ARG A 446 9.57 -13.13 30.66
C ARG A 446 10.87 -12.41 30.34
N ARG A 447 11.22 -11.38 31.12
CA ARG A 447 12.40 -10.53 30.90
C ARG A 447 13.72 -11.28 31.10
N TYR A 448 13.70 -12.39 31.86
CA TYR A 448 14.88 -13.20 32.18
C TYR A 448 15.04 -14.43 31.28
N ILE A 449 13.96 -14.85 30.59
CA ILE A 449 13.92 -16.00 29.68
C ILE A 449 14.73 -15.76 28.38
N LYS A 450 15.08 -14.50 28.09
CA LYS A 450 15.75 -14.08 26.84
C LYS A 450 17.03 -14.86 26.51
N ASP A 451 17.90 -15.06 27.49
CA ASP A 451 19.19 -15.73 27.27
C ASP A 451 19.04 -17.26 27.12
N GLN A 452 17.96 -17.81 27.68
CA GLN A 452 17.61 -19.24 27.65
C GLN A 452 17.05 -19.67 26.29
N ILE A 453 16.28 -18.78 25.63
CA ILE A 453 15.76 -19.03 24.27
C ILE A 453 16.90 -19.22 23.26
N ARG A 454 17.98 -18.44 23.38
CA ARG A 454 19.15 -18.53 22.48
C ARG A 454 19.91 -19.86 22.59
N GLN A 455 19.73 -20.57 23.70
CA GLN A 455 20.36 -21.87 23.95
C GLN A 455 19.45 -23.05 23.59
N ALA A 456 18.32 -22.78 22.91
CA ALA A 456 17.30 -23.78 22.55
C ALA A 456 16.72 -24.55 23.75
N GLU A 457 16.75 -23.96 24.96
CA GLU A 457 16.38 -24.63 26.21
C GLU A 457 14.91 -25.09 26.24
N TYR A 458 14.03 -24.45 25.45
CA TYR A 458 12.59 -24.75 25.39
C TYR A 458 12.13 -25.47 24.12
N GLN A 459 13.06 -25.90 23.25
CA GLN A 459 12.72 -26.62 22.02
C GLN A 459 11.88 -27.87 22.32
N GLY A 460 12.24 -28.65 23.35
CA GLY A 460 11.49 -29.85 23.70
C GLY A 460 10.05 -29.61 24.16
N THR A 461 9.72 -28.42 24.68
CA THR A 461 8.33 -28.05 24.98
C THR A 461 7.59 -27.65 23.71
N TRP A 462 8.26 -26.94 22.79
CA TRP A 462 7.70 -26.61 21.49
C TRP A 462 7.43 -27.85 20.64
N ASP A 463 8.36 -28.80 20.60
CA ASP A 463 8.18 -30.08 19.87
C ASP A 463 6.98 -30.87 20.41
N LYS A 464 6.70 -30.77 21.73
CA LYS A 464 5.47 -31.35 22.31
C LYS A 464 4.21 -30.62 21.84
N VAL A 465 4.23 -29.28 21.75
CA VAL A 465 3.11 -28.50 21.19
C VAL A 465 2.80 -28.98 19.77
N ILE A 466 3.83 -29.08 18.93
CA ILE A 466 3.69 -29.56 17.55
C ILE A 466 3.19 -31.00 17.50
N GLY A 467 3.80 -31.92 18.25
CA GLY A 467 3.40 -33.33 18.23
C GLY A 467 1.98 -33.58 18.74
N LYS A 468 1.50 -32.80 19.72
CA LYS A 468 0.11 -32.88 20.20
C LYS A 468 -0.88 -32.29 19.20
N LEU A 469 -0.51 -31.21 18.52
CA LEU A 469 -1.29 -30.66 17.42
C LEU A 469 -1.40 -31.66 16.25
N GLU A 470 -0.27 -32.22 15.81
CA GLU A 470 -0.20 -33.17 14.69
C GLU A 470 -1.03 -34.43 14.97
N SER A 471 -1.00 -34.94 16.21
CA SER A 471 -1.84 -36.07 16.63
C SER A 471 -3.33 -35.77 16.62
N ASN A 472 -3.71 -34.49 16.70
CA ASN A 472 -5.10 -34.03 16.74
C ASN A 472 -5.61 -33.66 15.33
N ASN A 473 -4.77 -33.01 14.52
CA ASN A 473 -5.03 -32.68 13.13
C ASN A 473 -3.69 -32.57 12.36
N GLU A 474 -3.51 -33.43 11.35
CA GLU A 474 -2.24 -33.54 10.59
C GLU A 474 -1.95 -32.34 9.69
N ASP A 475 -2.96 -31.55 9.30
CA ASP A 475 -2.81 -30.44 8.34
C ASP A 475 -2.38 -29.12 9.02
N LEU A 476 -2.64 -28.97 10.32
CA LEU A 476 -2.42 -27.73 11.05
C LEU A 476 -0.95 -27.37 11.36
N PRO A 477 -0.02 -28.32 11.62
CA PRO A 477 1.37 -28.00 11.93
C PRO A 477 2.10 -27.15 10.88
N ALA A 478 1.72 -27.25 9.60
CA ALA A 478 2.31 -26.45 8.51
C ALA A 478 2.19 -24.93 8.76
N TYR A 479 1.11 -24.49 9.42
CA TYR A 479 0.93 -23.08 9.80
C TYR A 479 1.85 -22.64 10.94
N LEU A 480 2.58 -23.53 11.60
CA LEU A 480 3.50 -23.19 12.69
C LEU A 480 4.98 -23.30 12.31
N GLU A 481 5.29 -23.60 11.05
CA GLU A 481 6.66 -23.63 10.53
C GLU A 481 7.36 -22.27 10.70
N ASP A 482 8.62 -22.32 11.13
CA ASP A 482 9.52 -21.18 11.36
C ASP A 482 9.05 -20.13 12.37
N ILE A 483 7.99 -20.40 13.13
CA ILE A 483 7.50 -19.45 14.15
C ILE A 483 8.41 -19.44 15.39
N TYR A 484 8.86 -20.61 15.84
CA TYR A 484 9.75 -20.74 17.01
C TYR A 484 11.20 -20.90 16.54
N PRO A 485 12.20 -20.27 17.19
CA PRO A 485 12.13 -19.51 18.45
C PRO A 485 11.80 -18.02 18.30
N LEU A 486 11.76 -17.49 17.07
CA LEU A 486 11.73 -16.05 16.82
C LEU A 486 10.45 -15.38 17.34
N GLY A 487 9.28 -15.95 17.10
CA GLY A 487 7.99 -15.46 17.58
C GLY A 487 7.93 -15.40 19.11
N PHE A 488 8.39 -16.44 19.79
CA PHE A 488 8.44 -16.45 21.25
C PHE A 488 9.46 -15.46 21.81
N ALA A 489 10.62 -15.31 21.14
CA ALA A 489 11.60 -14.29 21.49
C ALA A 489 11.02 -12.88 21.34
N SER A 490 10.28 -12.60 20.27
CA SER A 490 9.58 -11.33 20.05
C SER A 490 8.58 -11.05 21.18
N PHE A 491 7.72 -12.02 21.50
CA PHE A 491 6.81 -11.92 22.64
C PHE A 491 7.55 -11.64 23.96
N CYS A 492 8.69 -12.30 24.20
CA CYS A 492 9.45 -12.11 25.43
C CYS A 492 10.09 -10.73 25.54
N ASN A 493 10.47 -10.15 24.40
CA ASN A 493 11.04 -8.81 24.33
C ASN A 493 9.98 -7.70 24.30
N SER A 494 8.72 -8.02 23.96
CA SER A 494 7.66 -7.02 23.85
C SER A 494 7.38 -6.33 25.19
N PRO A 495 7.46 -5.00 25.27
CA PRO A 495 7.28 -4.26 26.52
C PRO A 495 5.80 -4.08 26.90
N TYR A 496 4.89 -4.25 25.94
CA TYR A 496 3.44 -4.01 26.10
C TYR A 496 2.64 -5.24 26.57
N ILE A 497 3.30 -6.35 26.94
CA ILE A 497 2.53 -7.50 27.44
C ILE A 497 1.96 -7.18 28.82
N HIS A 498 0.64 -7.01 28.84
CA HIS A 498 -0.16 -6.84 30.03
C HIS A 498 -0.62 -8.20 30.60
N GLN A 499 -1.33 -8.17 31.72
CA GLN A 499 -1.93 -9.40 32.28
C GLN A 499 -2.94 -10.01 31.30
N LYS A 500 -3.69 -9.18 30.58
CA LYS A 500 -4.61 -9.64 29.53
C LYS A 500 -3.90 -9.59 28.18
N PRO A 501 -4.10 -10.59 27.31
CA PRO A 501 -3.62 -10.53 25.94
C PRO A 501 -4.43 -9.51 25.14
N GLU A 502 -3.74 -8.79 24.25
CA GLU A 502 -4.38 -7.86 23.30
C GLU A 502 -4.85 -8.59 22.03
N ASN A 503 -4.16 -9.67 21.65
CA ASN A 503 -4.47 -10.45 20.46
C ASN A 503 -4.22 -11.96 20.70
N LEU A 504 -4.61 -12.79 19.71
CA LEU A 504 -4.46 -14.25 19.79
C LEU A 504 -2.99 -14.70 19.83
N ASN A 505 -2.06 -13.95 19.23
CA ASN A 505 -0.62 -14.25 19.30
C ASN A 505 -0.08 -14.15 20.73
N GLN A 506 -0.35 -13.03 21.40
CA GLN A 506 0.01 -12.84 22.80
C GLN A 506 -0.61 -13.93 23.67
N ALA A 507 -1.88 -14.28 23.44
CA ALA A 507 -2.55 -15.32 24.19
C ALA A 507 -1.89 -16.70 24.01
N GLY A 508 -1.56 -17.08 22.77
CA GLY A 508 -0.84 -18.33 22.47
C GLY A 508 0.49 -18.40 23.20
N TRP A 509 1.29 -17.32 23.15
CA TRP A 509 2.58 -17.28 23.86
C TRP A 509 2.47 -17.17 25.38
N MET A 510 1.41 -16.53 25.90
CA MET A 510 1.10 -16.54 27.34
C MET A 510 0.84 -17.97 27.83
N ILE A 511 0.07 -18.75 27.08
CA ILE A 511 -0.19 -20.17 27.39
C ILE A 511 1.09 -20.98 27.25
N PHE A 512 1.88 -20.77 26.20
CA PHE A 512 3.18 -21.43 26.04
C PHE A 512 4.11 -21.16 27.23
N MET A 513 4.17 -19.92 27.74
CA MET A 513 4.96 -19.59 28.93
C MET A 513 4.50 -20.37 30.19
N VAL A 514 3.21 -20.66 30.32
CA VAL A 514 2.69 -21.50 31.41
C VAL A 514 3.19 -22.94 31.27
N LEU A 515 3.20 -23.47 30.04
CA LEU A 515 3.70 -24.82 29.75
C LEU A 515 5.18 -24.98 30.10
N LEU A 516 5.98 -23.92 29.98
CA LEU A 516 7.39 -23.94 30.42
C LEU A 516 7.53 -24.23 31.92
N ASN A 517 6.59 -23.76 32.73
CA ASN A 517 6.58 -23.92 34.18
C ASN A 517 5.73 -25.10 34.66
N ASN A 518 4.95 -25.74 33.78
CA ASN A 518 4.10 -26.88 34.08
C ASN A 518 4.12 -27.92 32.95
N GLN A 519 5.19 -28.73 32.92
CA GLN A 519 5.37 -29.77 31.89
C GLN A 519 4.42 -30.98 32.04
N SER A 520 3.59 -31.00 33.08
CA SER A 520 2.53 -31.98 33.31
C SER A 520 1.13 -31.43 33.03
N ALA A 521 1.03 -30.33 32.29
CA ALA A 521 -0.25 -29.79 31.84
C ALA A 521 -0.99 -30.80 30.95
N GLU A 522 -2.31 -30.67 30.89
CA GLU A 522 -3.19 -31.45 30.02
C GLU A 522 -2.84 -31.20 28.54
N ASP A 523 -3.02 -32.21 27.69
CA ASP A 523 -2.64 -32.16 26.27
C ASP A 523 -3.38 -31.02 25.55
N GLU A 524 -4.60 -30.74 25.97
CA GLU A 524 -5.46 -29.65 25.52
C GLU A 524 -4.79 -28.27 25.68
N VAL A 525 -3.97 -28.07 26.71
CA VAL A 525 -3.25 -26.80 26.93
C VAL A 525 -2.16 -26.60 25.87
N TYR A 526 -1.49 -27.68 25.45
CA TYR A 526 -0.51 -27.66 24.37
C TYR A 526 -1.19 -27.34 23.04
N ILE A 527 -2.33 -27.99 22.76
CA ILE A 527 -3.11 -27.77 21.55
C ILE A 527 -3.62 -26.32 21.51
N LEU A 528 -4.19 -25.79 22.60
CA LEU A 528 -4.70 -24.43 22.64
C LEU A 528 -3.63 -23.38 22.31
N ALA A 529 -2.40 -23.54 22.81
CA ALA A 529 -1.30 -22.63 22.46
C ALA A 529 -1.07 -22.60 20.94
N ALA A 530 -1.06 -23.76 20.30
CA ALA A 530 -0.92 -23.88 18.85
C ALA A 530 -2.10 -23.25 18.09
N LEU A 531 -3.35 -23.60 18.43
CA LEU A 531 -4.53 -23.12 17.71
C LEU A 531 -4.62 -21.59 17.69
N LEU A 532 -4.31 -20.93 18.81
CA LEU A 532 -4.30 -19.47 18.91
C LEU A 532 -3.25 -18.82 18.00
N LEU A 533 -2.06 -19.41 17.92
CA LEU A 533 -0.99 -18.93 17.03
C LEU A 533 -1.36 -19.14 15.55
N ILE A 534 -1.98 -20.27 15.21
CA ILE A 534 -2.45 -20.56 13.85
C ILE A 534 -3.53 -19.55 13.42
N MET A 535 -4.53 -19.31 14.25
CA MET A 535 -5.58 -18.34 13.96
C MET A 535 -5.01 -16.93 13.73
N HIS A 536 -4.02 -16.53 14.52
CA HIS A 536 -3.34 -15.26 14.30
C HIS A 536 -2.57 -15.22 12.97
N ARG A 537 -1.85 -16.29 12.60
CA ARG A 537 -1.12 -16.35 11.33
C ARG A 537 -2.07 -16.31 10.13
N LEU A 538 -3.15 -17.10 10.17
CA LEU A 538 -4.18 -17.08 9.14
C LEU A 538 -4.83 -15.71 9.01
N ARG A 539 -5.14 -15.03 10.13
CA ARG A 539 -5.60 -13.64 10.10
C ARG A 539 -4.61 -12.73 9.36
N ASN A 540 -3.33 -12.76 9.76
CA ASN A 540 -2.32 -11.86 9.19
C ASN A 540 -2.03 -12.15 7.72
N LYS A 541 -2.24 -13.39 7.25
CA LYS A 541 -2.17 -13.74 5.82
C LYS A 541 -3.16 -12.93 4.98
N TYR A 542 -4.32 -12.55 5.55
CA TYR A 542 -5.41 -11.91 4.84
C TYR A 542 -5.58 -10.42 5.15
N ILE A 543 -4.93 -9.91 6.19
CA ILE A 543 -4.93 -8.48 6.52
C ILE A 543 -3.67 -7.83 5.96
N HIS A 544 -3.82 -7.03 4.91
CA HIS A 544 -2.72 -6.27 4.34
C HIS A 544 -2.52 -4.95 5.11
N PRO A 545 -1.29 -4.61 5.53
CA PRO A 545 -1.03 -3.39 6.32
C PRO A 545 -1.41 -2.10 5.56
N LEU A 546 -1.33 -2.11 4.23
CA LEU A 546 -1.57 -0.94 3.39
C LEU A 546 -2.85 -0.99 2.52
N LYS A 547 -3.58 -2.11 2.48
CA LYS A 547 -4.83 -2.20 1.67
C LYS A 547 -6.05 -2.16 2.57
N SER A 548 -7.10 -1.46 2.15
CA SER A 548 -8.31 -1.24 2.95
C SER A 548 -9.27 -2.40 2.96
N ILE A 549 -9.08 -3.33 2.03
CA ILE A 549 -9.88 -4.52 1.89
C ILE A 549 -8.97 -5.72 2.19
N PRO A 550 -9.49 -6.75 2.88
CA PRO A 550 -8.77 -8.01 3.05
C PRO A 550 -8.30 -8.58 1.70
N LEU A 551 -7.17 -9.28 1.72
CA LEU A 551 -6.67 -9.99 0.54
C LEU A 551 -7.63 -11.14 0.19
N PRO A 552 -7.73 -11.51 -1.09
CA PRO A 552 -8.64 -12.56 -1.51
C PRO A 552 -8.23 -13.94 -1.00
N LEU A 553 -9.23 -14.79 -0.75
CA LEU A 553 -9.01 -16.16 -0.28
C LEU A 553 -8.14 -16.93 -1.29
N GLN A 554 -7.08 -17.56 -0.79
CA GLN A 554 -6.20 -18.38 -1.64
C GLN A 554 -6.69 -19.82 -1.70
N GLU A 555 -7.06 -20.38 -0.55
CA GLU A 555 -7.41 -21.80 -0.39
C GLU A 555 -8.69 -21.93 0.43
N PHE A 556 -9.66 -22.67 -0.09
CA PHE A 556 -10.95 -22.87 0.58
C PHE A 556 -10.82 -23.63 1.91
N ASP A 557 -9.88 -24.59 1.99
CA ASP A 557 -9.68 -25.38 3.20
C ASP A 557 -9.21 -24.53 4.40
N GLU A 558 -8.64 -23.35 4.17
CA GLU A 558 -8.28 -22.42 5.25
C GLU A 558 -9.50 -21.93 6.03
N ILE A 559 -10.67 -21.84 5.40
CA ILE A 559 -11.93 -21.53 6.11
C ILE A 559 -12.30 -22.69 7.05
N ARG A 560 -12.11 -23.94 6.60
CA ARG A 560 -12.38 -25.12 7.43
C ARG A 560 -11.39 -25.21 8.59
N HIS A 561 -10.12 -24.94 8.33
CA HIS A 561 -9.08 -24.90 9.36
C HIS A 561 -9.38 -23.83 10.41
N ILE A 562 -9.76 -22.61 10.02
CA ILE A 562 -10.06 -21.57 11.01
C ILE A 562 -11.32 -21.88 11.83
N ARG A 563 -12.36 -22.45 11.19
CA ARG A 563 -13.59 -22.89 11.85
C ARG A 563 -13.27 -23.97 12.89
N TYR A 564 -12.46 -24.97 12.51
CA TYR A 564 -11.98 -26.01 13.41
C TYR A 564 -11.20 -25.43 14.59
N CYS A 565 -10.18 -24.59 14.31
CA CYS A 565 -9.37 -23.95 15.34
C CYS A 565 -10.23 -23.13 16.31
N ALA A 566 -11.23 -22.42 15.82
CA ALA A 566 -12.11 -21.61 16.65
C ALA A 566 -12.93 -22.48 17.60
N TRP A 567 -13.60 -23.50 17.08
CA TRP A 567 -14.43 -24.39 17.89
C TRP A 567 -13.62 -25.18 18.93
N GLN A 568 -12.50 -25.77 18.52
CA GLN A 568 -11.63 -26.51 19.44
C GLN A 568 -11.04 -25.58 20.52
N SER A 569 -10.64 -24.36 20.16
CA SER A 569 -10.17 -23.39 21.14
C SER A 569 -11.27 -23.04 22.16
N MET A 570 -12.51 -22.87 21.70
CA MET A 570 -13.63 -22.55 22.58
C MET A 570 -14.00 -23.72 23.50
N GLU A 571 -13.97 -24.95 22.99
CA GLU A 571 -14.23 -26.15 23.80
C GLU A 571 -13.18 -26.28 24.90
N ILE A 572 -11.90 -26.15 24.55
CA ILE A 572 -10.79 -26.20 25.51
C ILE A 572 -10.91 -25.09 26.56
N LEU A 573 -11.20 -23.84 26.13
CA LEU A 573 -11.33 -22.70 27.03
C LEU A 573 -12.54 -22.77 27.98
N GLN A 574 -13.60 -23.52 27.62
CA GLN A 574 -14.75 -23.75 28.50
C GLN A 574 -14.48 -24.83 29.54
N ASN A 575 -13.75 -25.88 29.14
CA ASN A 575 -13.54 -27.06 29.97
C ASN A 575 -12.35 -26.92 30.93
N LEU A 576 -11.36 -26.07 30.60
CA LEU A 576 -10.19 -25.82 31.44
C LEU A 576 -10.40 -24.70 32.46
N ASP A 577 -9.93 -24.91 33.69
CA ASP A 577 -9.76 -23.83 34.68
C ASP A 577 -8.50 -23.00 34.38
N MET A 578 -8.61 -22.15 33.35
CA MET A 578 -7.55 -21.26 32.90
C MET A 578 -7.07 -20.31 34.00
N LYS A 579 -7.97 -19.89 34.90
CA LYS A 579 -7.63 -18.97 36.00
C LYS A 579 -6.67 -19.60 37.00
N THR A 580 -6.80 -20.91 37.26
CA THR A 580 -5.89 -21.63 38.14
C THR A 580 -4.55 -21.92 37.47
N LEU A 581 -4.58 -22.33 36.19
CA LEU A 581 -3.37 -22.61 35.40
C LEU A 581 -2.47 -21.37 35.25
N LEU A 582 -3.05 -20.20 34.97
CA LEU A 582 -2.32 -18.96 34.71
C LEU A 582 -1.86 -18.20 35.98
N ARG A 583 -2.28 -18.67 37.16
CA ARG A 583 -1.95 -18.08 38.48
C ARG A 583 -0.73 -18.67 39.16
N THR A 584 -0.04 -19.65 38.55
CA THR A 584 1.01 -20.48 39.19
C THR A 584 1.75 -19.80 40.34
N LYS A 585 1.40 -20.18 41.58
CA LYS A 585 2.20 -19.86 42.77
C LYS A 585 3.50 -20.64 42.67
N ARG A 586 4.64 -19.94 42.81
CA ARG A 586 5.94 -20.57 43.12
C ARG A 586 5.73 -21.64 44.21
N LYS A 587 5.97 -22.91 43.89
CA LYS A 587 6.61 -23.79 44.87
C LYS A 587 8.09 -23.37 44.84
N LEU A 588 8.47 -22.56 45.83
CA LEU A 588 9.89 -22.44 46.20
C LEU A 588 10.34 -23.85 46.59
N ALA A 589 11.21 -24.45 45.79
CA ALA A 589 12.11 -25.50 46.22
C ALA A 589 13.49 -24.86 46.41
#